data_AF-A0A267HV92-F1
#
_entry.id   AF-A0A267HV92-F1
#
_cell.length_a   1.000
_cell.length_b   1.000
_cell.length_c   1.000
_cell.angle_alpha   90.00
_cell.angle_beta   90.00
_cell.angle_gamma   90.00
#
_symmetry.space_group_name_H-M   'P 1'
#
loop_
_entity.id
_entity.type
_entity.pdbx_description
1 polymer ?
#
loop_
_entity_poly.entity_id
_entity_poly.type
_entity_poly.pdbx_seq_one_letter_code
_entity_poly.pdbx_strand_id
1 'polypeptide(L)'
;MDKIPTFSLALITLVTVITSYSIAWYFRDDYDPKKMLLWYLVYVAPLSILGFLFRLNVILVVGIYFFGGVILVFRDSNYFNR
;
A
#
# COMPACT_ATOMS: atom_id res chain seq x y z
N MET A 1 18.83 21.78 7.46
CA MET A 1 18.29 20.41 7.51
C MET A 1 16.85 20.48 7.11
N ASP A 2 16.51 19.99 5.92
CA ASP A 2 15.10 19.88 5.52
C ASP A 2 14.38 18.96 6.49
N LYS A 3 13.32 19.47 7.10
CA LYS A 3 12.56 18.75 8.11
C LYS A 3 11.76 17.67 7.39
N ILE A 4 12.05 16.39 7.67
CA ILE A 4 11.31 15.28 7.04
C ILE A 4 9.82 15.44 7.37
N PRO A 5 8.93 15.46 6.35
CA PRO A 5 7.49 15.67 6.52
C PRO A 5 6.82 14.43 7.12
N THR A 6 7.09 14.22 8.41
CA THR A 6 6.76 12.99 9.15
C THR A 6 5.25 12.75 9.19
N PHE A 7 4.45 13.81 9.35
CA PHE A 7 2.99 13.73 9.35
C PHE A 7 2.45 13.21 8.01
N SER A 8 2.93 13.77 6.89
CA SER A 8 2.52 13.33 5.55
C SER A 8 2.91 11.88 5.26
N LEU A 9 4.10 11.46 5.72
CA LEU A 9 4.54 10.07 5.58
C LEU A 9 3.70 9.11 6.43
N ALA A 10 3.37 9.50 7.67
CA ALA A 10 2.48 8.72 8.52
C ALA A 10 1.08 8.59 7.90
N LEU A 11 0.54 9.66 7.31
CA LEU A 11 -0.73 9.63 6.58
C LEU A 11 -0.67 8.63 5.42
N ILE A 12 0.33 8.73 4.54
CA ILE A 12 0.48 7.81 3.39
C ILE A 12 0.63 6.36 3.86
N THR A 13 1.34 6.14 4.98
CA THR A 13 1.47 4.82 5.58
C THR A 13 0.13 4.27 6.03
N LEU A 14 -0.68 5.06 6.76
CA LEU A 14 -2.00 4.65 7.20
C LEU A 14 -2.94 4.35 6.03
N VAL A 15 -3.01 5.23 5.04
CA VAL A 15 -3.86 5.01 3.85
C VAL A 15 -3.40 3.76 3.10
N THR A 16 -2.08 3.52 3.01
CA THR A 16 -1.53 2.31 2.39
C THR A 16 -1.95 1.05 3.12
N VAL A 17 -1.84 1.02 4.46
CA VAL A 17 -2.27 -0.13 5.27
C VAL A 17 -3.76 -0.40 5.12
N ILE A 18 -4.60 0.64 5.24
CA ILE A 18 -6.06 0.53 5.08
C ILE A 18 -6.42 0.01 3.69
N THR A 19 -5.74 0.51 2.66
CA THR A 19 -6.02 0.12 1.28
C THR A 19 -5.59 -1.31 1.00
N SER A 20 -4.39 -1.71 1.45
CA SER A 20 -3.95 -3.11 1.37
C SER A 20 -4.93 -4.04 2.07
N TYR A 21 -5.41 -3.70 3.26
CA TYR A 21 -6.43 -4.47 3.97
C TYR A 21 -7.78 -4.50 3.24
N SER A 22 -8.21 -3.38 2.66
CA SER A 22 -9.46 -3.29 1.91
C SER A 22 -9.44 -4.14 0.63
N ILE A 23 -8.35 -4.07 -0.13
CA ILE A 23 -8.15 -4.91 -1.33
C ILE A 23 -8.11 -6.38 -0.93
N ALA A 24 -7.36 -6.71 0.13
CA ALA A 24 -7.34 -8.04 0.68
C ALA A 24 -8.76 -8.53 1.02
N TRP A 25 -9.51 -7.76 1.79
CA TRP A 25 -10.88 -8.11 2.18
C TRP A 25 -11.81 -8.27 0.98
N TYR A 26 -11.71 -7.40 -0.03
CA TYR A 26 -12.51 -7.49 -1.25
C TYR A 26 -12.24 -8.77 -2.06
N PHE A 27 -10.97 -9.18 -2.19
CA PHE A 27 -10.56 -10.40 -2.86
C PHE A 27 -10.45 -11.62 -1.91
N ARG A 28 -11.17 -11.62 -0.79
CA ARG A 28 -11.10 -12.71 0.19
C ARG A 28 -11.68 -14.04 -0.33
N ASP A 29 -12.66 -13.97 -1.24
CA ASP A 29 -13.40 -15.12 -1.74
C ASP A 29 -12.78 -15.72 -3.03
N ASP A 30 -11.92 -14.96 -3.72
CA ASP A 30 -11.16 -15.37 -4.91
C ASP A 30 -9.71 -14.89 -4.78
N TYR A 31 -8.90 -15.66 -4.04
CA TYR A 31 -7.51 -15.33 -3.74
C TYR A 31 -6.62 -15.52 -4.99
N ASP A 32 -6.54 -14.47 -5.81
CA ASP A 32 -5.55 -14.33 -6.86
C ASP A 32 -4.59 -13.17 -6.53
N PRO A 33 -3.37 -13.46 -6.04
CA PRO A 33 -2.36 -12.45 -5.71
C PRO A 33 -2.06 -11.50 -6.87
N LYS A 34 -2.13 -11.97 -8.12
CA LYS A 34 -1.87 -11.12 -9.29
C LYS A 34 -2.96 -10.07 -9.45
N LYS A 35 -4.23 -10.46 -9.29
CA LYS A 35 -5.37 -9.51 -9.35
C LYS A 35 -5.26 -8.48 -8.22
N MET A 36 -4.98 -8.92 -7.00
CA MET A 36 -4.78 -8.02 -5.85
C MET A 36 -3.65 -7.01 -6.10
N LEU A 37 -2.51 -7.47 -6.63
CA LEU A 37 -1.37 -6.59 -6.92
C LEU A 37 -1.71 -5.57 -8.02
N LEU A 38 -2.49 -5.96 -9.02
CA LEU A 38 -2.89 -5.08 -10.11
C LEU A 38 -3.83 -3.97 -9.62
N TRP A 39 -4.79 -4.29 -8.75
CA TRP A 39 -5.62 -3.31 -8.06
C TRP A 39 -4.81 -2.40 -7.14
N TYR A 40 -3.80 -2.96 -6.47
CA TYR A 40 -2.89 -2.18 -5.65
C TYR A 40 -2.06 -1.19 -6.47
N LEU A 41 -1.59 -1.58 -7.66
CA LEU A 41 -0.87 -0.69 -8.58
C LEU A 41 -1.74 0.48 -9.08
N VAL A 42 -3.02 0.22 -9.36
CA VAL A 42 -4.00 1.28 -9.71
C VAL A 42 -4.12 2.30 -8.59
N TYR A 43 -4.04 1.88 -7.33
CA TYR A 43 -4.04 2.76 -6.16
C TYR A 43 -2.70 3.49 -5.93
N VAL A 44 -1.57 2.81 -6.14
CA VAL A 44 -0.22 3.38 -5.94
C VAL A 44 0.05 4.51 -6.95
N ALA A 45 -0.45 4.42 -8.18
CA ALA A 45 -0.23 5.41 -9.22
C ALA A 45 -0.68 6.84 -8.85
N PRO A 46 -1.95 7.11 -8.47
CA PRO A 46 -2.40 8.46 -8.10
C PRO A 46 -1.72 8.98 -6.82
N LEU A 47 -1.41 8.13 -5.85
CA LEU A 47 -0.70 8.55 -4.65
C LEU A 47 0.77 8.89 -4.89
N SER A 48 1.40 8.25 -5.87
CA SER A 48 2.76 8.60 -6.30
C SER A 48 2.82 9.99 -6.91
N ILE A 49 1.79 10.36 -7.69
CA ILE A 49 1.64 11.72 -8.25
C ILE A 49 1.47 12.74 -7.11
N LEU A 50 0.61 12.45 -6.14
CA LEU A 50 0.45 13.31 -4.96
C LEU A 50 1.75 13.42 -4.15
N GLY A 51 2.44 12.31 -3.90
CA GLY A 51 3.71 12.30 -3.17
C GLY A 51 4.81 13.12 -3.85
N PHE A 52 4.85 13.12 -5.19
CA PHE A 52 5.74 13.98 -5.97
C PHE A 52 5.40 15.46 -5.80
N LEU A 53 4.11 15.83 -5.86
CA LEU A 53 3.65 17.21 -5.64
C LEU A 53 4.01 17.74 -4.25
N PHE A 54 3.92 16.88 -3.23
CA PHE A 54 4.28 17.21 -1.84
C PHE A 54 5.79 17.14 -1.56
N ARG A 55 6.63 16.87 -2.58
CA ARG A 55 8.10 16.71 -2.46
C ARG A 55 8.51 15.75 -1.35
N LEU A 56 7.76 14.67 -1.20
CA LEU A 56 8.08 13.65 -0.20
C LEU A 56 9.34 12.89 -0.61
N ASN A 57 10.10 12.44 0.39
CA ASN A 57 11.29 11.63 0.16
C ASN A 57 10.89 10.33 -0.57
N VAL A 58 11.24 10.24 -1.85
CA VAL A 58 10.84 9.15 -2.76
C VAL A 58 11.19 7.78 -2.18
N ILE A 59 12.38 7.64 -1.58
CA ILE A 59 12.84 6.39 -0.97
C ILE A 59 11.89 5.89 0.14
N LEU A 60 11.32 6.79 0.93
CA LEU A 60 10.39 6.45 2.02
C LEU A 60 9.01 6.08 1.47
N VAL A 61 8.55 6.80 0.45
CA VAL A 61 7.29 6.52 -0.24
C VAL A 61 7.34 5.13 -0.91
N VAL A 62 8.43 4.81 -1.59
CA VAL A 62 8.66 3.49 -2.19
C VAL A 62 8.65 2.39 -1.14
N GLY A 63 9.30 2.61 0.01
CA GLY A 63 9.28 1.66 1.13
C GLY A 63 7.88 1.40 1.68
N ILE A 64 7.05 2.45 1.81
CA ILE A 64 5.66 2.32 2.25
C ILE A 64 4.84 1.49 1.25
N TYR A 65 5.01 1.72 -0.06
CA TYR A 65 4.30 0.91 -1.06
C TYR A 65 4.76 -0.54 -1.07
N PHE A 66 6.06 -0.78 -0.88
CA PHE A 66 6.59 -2.14 -0.77
C PHE A 66 5.98 -2.85 0.44
N PHE A 67 5.88 -2.17 1.58
CA PHE A 67 5.22 -2.69 2.78
C PHE A 67 3.75 -3.04 2.53
N GLY A 68 2.99 -2.19 1.84
CA GLY A 68 1.60 -2.50 1.48
C GLY A 68 1.47 -3.70 0.53
N GLY A 69 2.41 -3.88 -0.40
CA GLY A 69 2.49 -5.07 -1.24
C GLY A 69 2.82 -6.34 -0.45
N VAL A 70 3.73 -6.26 0.53
CA VAL A 70 4.03 -7.35 1.47
C VAL A 70 2.77 -7.77 2.24
N ILE A 71 1.97 -6.83 2.74
CA ILE A 71 0.69 -7.14 3.41
C ILE A 71 -0.23 -7.95 2.50
N LEU A 72 -0.31 -7.60 1.21
CA LEU A 72 -1.16 -8.31 0.25
C LEU A 72 -0.66 -9.71 -0.08
N VAL A 73 0.65 -9.87 -0.29
CA VAL A 73 1.26 -11.14 -0.71
C VAL A 73 1.38 -12.12 0.45
N PHE A 74 1.72 -11.64 1.65
CA PHE A 74 1.92 -12.45 2.85
C PHE A 74 0.66 -12.61 3.69
N ARG A 75 -0.50 -12.10 3.23
CA ARG A 75 -1.79 -12.52 3.76
C ARG A 75 -2.00 -13.98 3.35
N ASP A 76 -1.49 -14.86 4.18
CA ASP A 76 -1.59 -16.31 4.06
C ASP A 76 -3.03 -16.74 3.69
N SER A 77 -3.18 -17.40 2.54
CA SER A 77 -4.43 -18.01 2.10
C SER A 77 -4.97 -19.01 3.12
N ASN A 78 -4.14 -19.53 4.02
CA ASN A 78 -4.54 -20.49 5.05
C ASN A 78 -5.08 -19.85 6.34
N TYR A 79 -4.93 -18.54 6.55
CA TYR A 79 -5.38 -17.89 7.79
C TYR A 79 -6.91 -17.69 7.84
N PHE A 80 -7.58 -17.72 6.68
CA PHE A 80 -9.04 -17.54 6.54
C PHE A 80 -9.77 -18.80 6.02
N ASN A 81 -9.05 -19.83 5.57
CA ASN A 81 -9.61 -21.15 5.27
C ASN A 81 -9.76 -21.97 6.55
N ARG A 82 -10.59 -21.49 7.49
CA ARG A 82 -11.15 -22.28 8.58
C ARG A 82 -12.65 -22.31 8.47
#